data_AF-A0A435XUT9-F1
#
_entry.id   AF-A0A435XUT9-F1
#
_cell.length_a   1.000
_cell.length_b   1.000
_cell.length_c   1.000
_cell.angle_alpha   90.00
_cell.angle_beta   90.00
_cell.angle_gamma   90.00
#
_symmetry.space_group_name_H-M   'P 1'
#
loop_
_entity.id
_entity.type
_entity.pdbx_description
1 polymer ?
#
loop_
_entity_poly.entity_id
_entity_poly.type
_entity_poly.pdbx_seq_one_letter_code
_entity_poly.pdbx_strand_id
1 'polypeptide(L)'
;MTDYTPPKVWTWNKPSGGAFASINRPIAGPTHDKELPVGKHPLQLYSLATPNGVKVTVMLEELLARGHKGAEYDAWLIRINDGDQFGSGFVEVNPNSK
;
A
#
# COMPACT_ATOMS: atom_id res chain seq x y z
N MET A 1 36.09 -18.54 -5.67
CA MET A 1 34.82 -17.91 -6.12
C MET A 1 35.19 -16.66 -6.89
N THR A 2 34.53 -16.37 -8.00
CA THR A 2 34.65 -15.06 -8.65
C THR A 2 33.72 -14.08 -7.96
N ASP A 3 34.23 -12.91 -7.57
CA ASP A 3 33.43 -11.87 -6.93
C ASP A 3 32.38 -11.31 -7.90
N TYR A 4 31.22 -10.95 -7.36
CA TYR A 4 30.16 -10.32 -8.15
C TYR A 4 30.61 -8.93 -8.62
N THR A 5 30.54 -8.70 -9.92
CA THR A 5 30.78 -7.40 -10.54
C THR A 5 29.46 -6.85 -11.08
N PRO A 6 28.92 -5.75 -10.55
CA PRO A 6 27.70 -5.13 -11.08
C PRO A 6 27.87 -4.68 -12.54
N PRO A 7 26.82 -4.73 -13.37
CA PRO A 7 26.87 -4.19 -14.72
C PRO A 7 26.91 -2.65 -14.69
N LYS A 8 27.45 -2.03 -15.76
CA LYS A 8 27.48 -0.57 -15.93
C LYS A 8 26.08 0.04 -15.98
N VAL A 9 25.12 -0.69 -16.55
CA VAL A 9 23.70 -0.33 -16.59
C VAL A 9 22.92 -1.48 -15.98
N TRP A 10 22.13 -1.18 -14.95
CA TRP A 10 21.30 -2.19 -14.29
C TRP A 10 20.13 -2.63 -15.17
N THR A 11 19.81 -3.92 -15.13
CA THR A 11 18.68 -4.51 -15.85
C THR A 11 17.84 -5.36 -14.92
N TRP A 12 16.52 -5.30 -15.05
CA TRP A 12 15.60 -6.18 -14.34
C TRP A 12 15.47 -7.53 -15.07
N ASN A 13 16.43 -8.43 -14.86
CA ASN A 13 16.49 -9.74 -15.53
C ASN A 13 16.28 -10.92 -14.56
N LYS A 14 16.06 -10.65 -13.28
CA LYS A 14 15.81 -11.64 -12.23
C LYS A 14 14.77 -11.12 -11.24
N PRO A 15 13.91 -11.99 -10.68
CA PRO A 15 13.06 -11.63 -9.55
C PRO A 15 13.90 -11.26 -8.32
N SER A 16 13.41 -10.32 -7.52
CA SER A 16 14.05 -9.88 -6.27
C SER A 16 13.00 -9.52 -5.22
N GLY A 17 13.25 -9.86 -3.96
CA GLY A 17 12.33 -9.55 -2.84
C GLY A 17 11.68 -10.76 -2.17
N GLY A 18 12.11 -11.98 -2.46
CA GLY A 18 11.59 -13.20 -1.81
C GLY A 18 10.08 -13.35 -2.03
N ALA A 19 9.31 -13.38 -0.94
CA ALA A 19 7.85 -13.43 -0.99
C ALA A 19 7.21 -12.26 -1.77
N PHE A 20 7.90 -11.13 -1.90
CA PHE A 20 7.44 -9.94 -2.63
C PHE A 20 7.93 -9.87 -4.08
N ALA A 21 8.62 -10.90 -4.57
CA ALA A 21 9.15 -10.90 -5.94
C ALA A 21 8.06 -10.77 -7.02
N SER A 22 6.83 -11.17 -6.72
CA SER A 22 5.67 -11.02 -7.61
C SER A 22 5.16 -9.58 -7.72
N ILE A 23 5.48 -8.72 -6.75
CA ILE A 23 4.94 -7.35 -6.68
C ILE A 23 6.00 -6.25 -6.85
N ASN A 24 7.27 -6.54 -6.56
CA ASN A 24 8.36 -5.57 -6.70
C ASN A 24 8.69 -5.34 -8.18
N ARG A 25 8.67 -4.07 -8.61
CA ARG A 25 8.93 -3.65 -9.99
C ARG A 25 9.82 -2.40 -10.03
N PRO A 26 10.63 -2.20 -11.08
CA PRO A 26 11.44 -0.99 -11.27
C PRO A 26 10.63 0.18 -11.84
N ILE A 27 9.31 0.02 -12.01
CA ILE A 27 8.38 1.00 -12.55
C ILE A 27 7.19 1.16 -11.60
N ALA A 28 6.64 2.37 -11.54
CA ALA A 28 5.44 2.69 -10.77
C ALA A 28 4.18 2.70 -11.66
N GLY A 29 3.03 2.99 -11.06
CA GLY A 29 1.74 3.15 -11.74
C GLY A 29 0.81 1.94 -11.63
N PRO A 30 -0.45 2.12 -12.08
CA PRO A 30 -1.49 1.11 -11.93
C PRO A 30 -1.23 -0.10 -12.82
N THR A 31 -1.70 -1.27 -12.39
CA THR A 31 -1.64 -2.53 -13.16
C THR A 31 -3.01 -3.00 -13.63
N HIS A 32 -4.07 -2.49 -13.01
CA HIS A 32 -5.45 -2.87 -13.31
C HIS A 32 -6.40 -1.75 -12.90
N ASP A 33 -7.52 -1.66 -13.60
CA ASP A 33 -8.60 -0.75 -13.23
C ASP A 33 -9.37 -1.35 -12.05
N LYS A 34 -9.43 -0.59 -10.95
CA LYS A 34 -10.13 -0.98 -9.73
C LYS A 34 -10.50 0.27 -8.94
N GLU A 35 -11.78 0.57 -8.91
CA GLU A 35 -12.32 1.61 -8.04
C GLU A 35 -12.24 1.19 -6.57
N LEU A 36 -12.03 2.17 -5.71
CA LEU A 36 -12.02 1.95 -4.27
C LEU A 36 -13.45 2.06 -3.71
N PRO A 37 -13.86 1.17 -2.78
CA PRO A 37 -15.13 1.33 -2.09
C PRO A 37 -15.12 2.58 -1.21
N VAL A 38 -16.28 3.21 -1.04
CA VAL A 38 -16.48 4.37 -0.16
C VAL A 38 -17.67 4.07 0.74
N GLY A 39 -17.45 4.17 2.06
CA GLY A 39 -18.48 3.92 3.06
C GLY A 39 -19.17 5.21 3.51
N LYS A 40 -19.80 5.16 4.68
CA LYS A 40 -20.62 6.27 5.21
C LYS A 40 -19.84 7.25 6.08
N HIS A 41 -18.67 6.86 6.56
CA HIS A 41 -17.91 7.63 7.53
C HIS A 41 -17.07 8.72 6.86
N PRO A 42 -16.76 9.83 7.55
CA PRO A 42 -16.08 10.97 6.96
C PRO A 42 -14.65 10.67 6.52
N LEU A 43 -13.99 9.66 7.11
CA LEU A 43 -12.64 9.25 6.75
C LEU A 43 -12.66 7.87 6.08
N GLN A 44 -12.03 7.78 4.92
CA GLN A 44 -11.86 6.52 4.19
C GLN A 44 -10.39 6.10 4.27
N LEU A 45 -10.12 4.99 4.96
CA LEU A 45 -8.78 4.46 5.17
C LEU A 45 -8.58 3.19 4.34
N TYR A 46 -7.67 3.25 3.37
CA TYR A 46 -7.25 2.08 2.57
C TYR A 46 -5.91 1.59 3.10
N SER A 47 -5.89 0.48 3.84
CA SER A 47 -4.70 0.07 4.61
C SER A 47 -4.62 -1.44 4.86
N LEU A 48 -3.59 -1.85 5.58
CA LEU A 48 -3.33 -3.22 6.03
C LEU A 48 -2.77 -3.18 7.45
N ALA A 49 -3.06 -4.19 8.27
CA ALA A 49 -2.58 -4.35 9.65
C ALA A 49 -1.06 -4.63 9.76
N THR A 50 -0.26 -3.75 9.16
CA THR A 50 1.20 -3.69 9.26
C THR A 50 1.59 -2.70 10.36
N PRO A 51 2.87 -2.63 10.79
CA PRO A 51 3.33 -1.59 11.70
C PRO A 51 3.06 -0.15 11.22
N ASN A 52 2.90 0.09 9.91
CA ASN A 52 2.50 1.41 9.40
C ASN A 52 0.99 1.62 9.48
N GLY A 53 0.18 0.62 9.12
CA GLY A 53 -1.27 0.73 9.16
C GLY A 53 -1.80 0.92 10.59
N VAL A 54 -1.23 0.19 11.56
CA VAL A 54 -1.65 0.32 12.97
C VAL A 54 -1.41 1.71 13.55
N LYS A 55 -0.45 2.49 13.03
CA LYS A 55 -0.23 3.88 13.47
C LYS A 55 -1.47 4.73 13.23
N VAL A 56 -2.08 4.56 12.05
CA VAL A 56 -3.23 5.36 11.62
C VAL A 56 -4.48 4.91 12.37
N THR A 57 -4.73 3.60 12.44
CA THR A 57 -5.92 3.10 13.16
C THR A 57 -5.84 3.42 14.66
N VAL A 58 -4.68 3.25 15.31
CA VAL A 58 -4.51 3.66 16.72
C VAL A 58 -4.74 5.16 16.89
N MET A 59 -4.22 6.01 16.01
CA MET A 59 -4.48 7.45 16.08
C MET A 59 -5.98 7.78 15.98
N LEU A 60 -6.69 7.13 15.05
CA LEU A 60 -8.14 7.32 14.89
C LEU A 60 -8.91 6.85 16.12
N GLU A 61 -8.58 5.69 16.67
CA GLU A 61 -9.19 5.18 17.90
C GLU A 61 -8.88 6.09 19.12
N GLU A 62 -7.66 6.62 19.24
CA GLU A 62 -7.31 7.58 20.30
C GLU A 62 -8.13 8.88 20.20
N LEU A 63 -8.38 9.37 18.98
CA LEU A 63 -9.25 10.51 18.75
C LEU A 63 -10.71 10.20 19.13
N LEU A 64 -11.22 9.03 18.74
CA LEU A 64 -12.56 8.58 19.09
C LEU A 64 -12.74 8.42 20.60
N ALA A 65 -11.74 7.87 21.29
CA ALA A 65 -11.71 7.76 22.75
C ALA A 65 -11.75 9.12 23.46
N ARG A 66 -11.31 10.19 22.79
CA ARG A 66 -11.42 11.59 23.26
C ARG A 66 -12.71 12.29 22.80
N GLY A 67 -13.63 11.57 22.16
CA GLY A 67 -14.94 12.08 21.74
C GLY A 67 -14.93 12.87 20.43
N HIS A 68 -13.83 12.84 19.67
CA HIS A 68 -13.75 13.51 18.36
C HIS A 68 -14.53 12.73 17.29
N LYS A 69 -15.86 12.94 17.22
CA LYS A 69 -16.76 12.22 16.28
C LYS A 69 -16.40 12.38 14.80
N GLY A 70 -15.63 13.41 14.43
CA GLY A 70 -15.12 13.57 13.06
C GLY A 70 -14.04 12.54 12.68
N ALA A 71 -13.54 11.75 13.63
CA ALA A 71 -12.54 10.70 13.41
C ALA A 71 -13.15 9.34 13.04
N GLU A 72 -14.47 9.24 12.97
CA GLU A 72 -15.18 8.04 12.48
C GLU A 72 -14.68 7.66 11.07
N TYR A 73 -14.42 6.38 10.83
CA TYR A 73 -13.73 5.93 9.62
C TYR A 73 -14.20 4.57 9.10
N ASP A 74 -14.16 4.40 7.79
CA ASP A 74 -14.25 3.09 7.13
C ASP A 74 -12.83 2.61 6.82
N ALA A 75 -12.43 1.45 7.34
CA ALA A 75 -11.12 0.84 7.07
C ALA A 75 -11.23 -0.31 6.06
N TRP A 76 -10.81 -0.03 4.84
CA TRP A 76 -10.78 -0.98 3.73
C TRP A 76 -9.45 -1.70 3.65
N LEU A 77 -9.51 -3.02 3.53
CA LEU A 77 -8.33 -3.87 3.45
C LEU A 77 -7.67 -3.80 2.07
N ILE A 78 -6.36 -3.51 2.05
CA ILE A 78 -5.49 -3.53 0.86
C ILE A 78 -4.46 -4.64 1.05
N ARG A 79 -4.62 -5.77 0.36
CA ARG A 79 -3.72 -6.91 0.48
C ARG A 79 -2.49 -6.68 -0.38
N ILE A 80 -1.41 -6.16 0.23
CA ILE A 80 -0.21 -5.79 -0.52
C ILE A 80 0.48 -6.96 -1.24
N ASN A 81 0.30 -8.19 -0.74
CA ASN A 81 0.83 -9.40 -1.36
C ASN A 81 0.09 -9.78 -2.64
N ASP A 82 -1.16 -9.34 -2.78
CA ASP A 82 -2.02 -9.64 -3.93
C ASP A 82 -1.99 -8.50 -4.97
N GLY A 83 -1.27 -7.41 -4.68
CA GLY A 83 -1.09 -6.29 -5.59
C GLY A 83 -2.21 -5.25 -5.58
N ASP A 84 -3.09 -5.26 -4.58
CA ASP A 84 -4.20 -4.30 -4.44
C ASP A 84 -3.74 -2.83 -4.48
N GLN A 85 -2.52 -2.54 -3.99
CA GLN A 85 -1.90 -1.23 -3.99
C GLN A 85 -1.57 -0.69 -5.40
N PHE A 86 -1.71 -1.51 -6.44
CA PHE A 86 -1.51 -1.14 -7.83
C PHE A 86 -2.83 -0.99 -8.61
N GLY A 87 -3.99 -1.06 -7.95
CA GLY A 87 -5.26 -0.72 -8.59
C GLY A 87 -5.35 0.78 -8.90
N SER A 88 -6.02 1.17 -9.99
CA SER A 88 -6.16 2.56 -10.42
C SER A 88 -6.61 3.50 -9.29
N GLY A 89 -7.67 3.15 -8.57
CA GLY A 89 -8.17 3.97 -7.46
C GLY A 89 -7.19 4.09 -6.29
N PHE A 90 -6.40 3.05 -5.98
CA PHE A 90 -5.37 3.15 -4.94
C PHE A 90 -4.21 4.04 -5.39
N VAL A 91 -3.80 3.94 -6.66
CA VAL A 91 -2.73 4.78 -7.21
C VAL A 91 -3.13 6.25 -7.28
N GLU A 92 -4.41 6.55 -7.53
CA GLU A 92 -4.94 7.93 -7.46
C GLU A 92 -4.82 8.53 -6.06
N VAL A 93 -5.08 7.75 -5.01
CA VAL A 93 -4.94 8.19 -3.62
C VAL A 93 -3.46 8.23 -3.18
N ASN A 94 -2.64 7.28 -3.62
CA ASN A 94 -1.21 7.26 -3.35
C ASN A 94 -0.39 6.76 -4.56
N PRO A 95 0.29 7.66 -5.30
CA PRO A 95 1.10 7.27 -6.46
C PRO A 95 2.33 6.43 -6.11
N ASN A 96 2.71 6.34 -4.82
CA ASN A 96 3.77 5.46 -4.34
C ASN A 96 3.29 4.02 -4.08
N SER A 97 2.00 3.72 -4.25
CA SER A 97 1.42 2.39 -4.03
C SER A 97 1.78 1.80 -2.65
N LYS A 98 1.59 2.58 -1.57
CA LYS A 98 1.81 2.14 -0.18
C LYS A 98 0.77 2.64 0.81
#